data_AF-Q7KT25-F1
#
_entry.id   AF-Q7KT25-F1
#
_cell.length_a   1.000
_cell.length_b   1.000
_cell.length_c   1.000
_cell.angle_alpha   90.00
_cell.angle_beta   90.00
_cell.angle_gamma   90.00
#
_symmetry.space_group_name_H-M   'P 1'
#
loop_
_entity.id
_entity.type
_entity.pdbx_description
1 polymer ?
#
loop_
_entity_poly.entity_id
_entity_poly.type
_entity_poly.pdbx_seq_one_letter_code
_entity_poly.pdbx_strand_id
1 'polypeptide(L)'
;MVQVYSKCRDLFKTNTLPHWGLDNAPVVYKADVEAMTVLDCHRLKRALGKEVSEEDEEGDELDDLDDLDEGEEGLDPGRLVGLLLALCAIALLFVLLCRMKRRNIKLKEVELPKPEPQEAPSVLPQKKKLNRAANCKSWMRRSCRPFFLHNESQLRQYQARAEMEVAVHEERTRQKIAMWTKARERDAQKKRDKLQRNVNKATKT
;
A
#
# COMPACT_ATOMS: atom_id res chain seq x y z
N MET A 1 -18.96 -21.75 -14.56
CA MET A 1 -18.16 -21.76 -13.31
C MET A 1 -17.29 -23.00 -13.18
N VAL A 2 -17.82 -24.22 -13.11
CA VAL A 2 -17.03 -25.45 -12.82
C VAL A 2 -15.81 -25.64 -13.75
N GLN A 3 -15.97 -25.42 -15.06
CA GLN A 3 -14.88 -25.52 -16.03
C GLN A 3 -13.75 -24.50 -15.81
N VAL A 4 -14.09 -23.30 -15.35
CA VAL A 4 -13.10 -22.25 -15.06
C VAL A 4 -12.26 -22.65 -13.85
N TYR A 5 -12.93 -23.17 -12.81
CA TYR A 5 -12.26 -23.64 -11.60
C TYR A 5 -11.32 -24.82 -11.88
N SER A 6 -11.76 -25.82 -12.65
CA SER A 6 -10.89 -26.95 -13.01
C SER A 6 -9.67 -26.49 -13.81
N LYS A 7 -9.87 -25.59 -14.79
CA LYS A 7 -8.78 -25.04 -15.59
C LYS A 7 -7.79 -24.24 -14.74
N CYS A 8 -8.28 -23.38 -13.84
CA CYS A 8 -7.40 -22.64 -12.93
C CYS A 8 -6.64 -23.56 -11.98
N ARG A 9 -7.29 -24.63 -11.47
CA ARG A 9 -6.62 -25.64 -10.66
C ARG A 9 -5.49 -26.33 -11.42
N ASP A 10 -5.69 -26.68 -12.68
CA ASP A 10 -4.65 -27.31 -13.52
C ASP A 10 -3.52 -26.32 -13.86
N LEU A 11 -3.85 -25.05 -14.10
CA LEU A 11 -2.86 -23.99 -14.35
C LEU A 11 -2.00 -23.71 -13.11
N PHE A 12 -2.58 -23.68 -11.91
CA PHE A 12 -1.80 -23.50 -10.67
C PHE A 12 -0.93 -24.71 -10.33
N LYS A 13 -1.40 -25.93 -10.62
CA LYS A 13 -0.56 -27.14 -10.46
C LYS A 13 0.66 -27.12 -11.39
N THR A 14 0.54 -26.55 -12.58
CA THR A 14 1.60 -26.55 -13.59
C THR A 14 2.52 -25.32 -13.50
N ASN A 15 2.04 -24.21 -12.94
CA ASN A 15 2.77 -22.94 -12.90
C ASN A 15 2.63 -22.23 -11.55
N THR A 16 3.70 -22.23 -10.77
CA THR A 16 3.86 -21.44 -9.55
C THR A 16 4.47 -20.07 -9.88
N LEU A 17 3.77 -19.23 -10.64
CA LEU A 17 4.25 -17.87 -10.89
C LEU A 17 4.03 -17.00 -9.64
N PRO A 18 5.07 -16.29 -9.16
CA PRO A 18 4.93 -15.42 -8.00
C PRO A 18 4.07 -14.18 -8.32
N HIS A 19 3.20 -13.81 -7.38
CA HIS A 19 2.06 -12.92 -7.60
C HIS A 19 2.41 -11.41 -7.68
N TRP A 20 3.67 -11.04 -7.40
CA TRP A 20 4.05 -9.66 -7.09
C TRP A 20 4.15 -8.72 -8.30
N GLY A 21 3.97 -9.22 -9.53
CA GLY A 21 4.08 -8.45 -10.77
C GLY A 21 2.81 -8.41 -11.63
N LEU A 22 1.65 -8.76 -11.07
CA LEU A 22 0.40 -8.87 -11.82
C LEU A 22 -0.29 -7.50 -11.97
N ASP A 23 -0.32 -6.95 -13.19
CA ASP A 23 -1.01 -5.71 -13.54
C ASP A 23 -2.47 -5.68 -13.06
N ASN A 24 -2.89 -4.53 -12.48
CA ASN A 24 -4.24 -4.24 -11.96
C ASN A 24 -5.31 -4.07 -13.07
N ALA A 25 -5.09 -4.63 -14.26
CA ALA A 25 -6.07 -4.52 -15.34
C ALA A 25 -7.34 -5.33 -14.99
N PRO A 26 -8.53 -4.83 -15.36
CA PRO A 26 -9.80 -5.48 -15.04
C PRO A 26 -9.88 -6.91 -15.60
N VAL A 27 -10.65 -7.76 -14.92
CA VAL A 27 -10.95 -9.12 -15.38
C VAL A 27 -11.72 -9.01 -16.70
N VAL A 28 -11.06 -9.33 -17.82
CA VAL A 28 -11.76 -9.57 -19.08
C VAL A 28 -12.05 -11.06 -19.12
N TYR A 29 -13.32 -11.43 -18.93
CA TYR A 29 -13.75 -12.80 -19.16
C TYR A 29 -13.48 -13.15 -20.62
N LYS A 30 -12.44 -13.96 -20.87
CA LYS A 30 -12.27 -14.57 -22.19
C LYS A 30 -13.45 -15.52 -22.40
N ALA A 31 -14.13 -15.40 -23.54
CA ALA A 31 -15.23 -16.30 -23.90
C ALA A 31 -14.75 -17.77 -23.95
N ASP A 32 -13.48 -17.97 -24.33
CA ASP A 32 -12.84 -19.29 -24.37
C ASP A 32 -12.09 -19.59 -23.08
N VAL A 33 -12.60 -20.56 -22.31
CA VAL A 33 -11.98 -21.10 -21.09
C VAL A 33 -10.59 -21.69 -21.38
N GLU A 34 -10.37 -22.22 -22.58
CA GLU A 34 -9.09 -22.80 -22.98
C GLU A 34 -7.97 -21.77 -23.13
N ALA A 35 -8.30 -20.53 -23.52
CA ALA A 35 -7.37 -19.43 -23.70
C ALA A 35 -7.02 -18.70 -22.39
N MET A 36 -7.53 -19.18 -21.24
CA MET A 36 -7.21 -18.61 -19.94
C MET A 36 -5.77 -18.92 -19.53
N THR A 37 -5.13 -17.90 -19.00
CA THR A 37 -3.76 -17.96 -18.47
C THR A 37 -3.76 -17.94 -16.95
N VAL A 38 -2.61 -18.23 -16.33
CA VAL A 38 -2.42 -18.11 -14.87
C VAL A 38 -2.76 -16.70 -14.37
N LEU A 39 -2.47 -15.67 -15.18
CA LEU A 39 -2.79 -14.27 -14.85
C LEU A 39 -4.30 -14.04 -14.75
N ASP A 40 -5.08 -14.62 -15.67
CA ASP A 40 -6.54 -14.51 -15.69
C ASP A 40 -7.15 -15.16 -14.43
N CYS A 41 -6.63 -16.33 -14.04
CA CYS A 41 -7.05 -17.03 -12.82
C CYS A 41 -6.73 -16.23 -11.55
N HIS A 42 -5.56 -15.57 -11.47
CA HIS A 42 -5.26 -14.67 -10.35
C HIS A 42 -6.19 -13.46 -10.30
N ARG A 43 -6.52 -12.86 -11.46
CA ARG A 43 -7.47 -11.74 -11.52
C ARG A 43 -8.86 -12.18 -11.08
N LEU A 44 -9.32 -13.37 -11.50
CA LEU A 44 -10.57 -13.98 -11.05
C LEU A 44 -10.56 -14.23 -9.53
N LYS A 45 -9.47 -14.76 -8.97
CA LYS A 45 -9.34 -14.98 -7.52
C LYS A 45 -9.46 -13.67 -6.74
N ARG A 46 -8.83 -12.58 -7.20
CA ARG A 46 -8.96 -11.26 -6.55
C ARG A 46 -10.35 -10.67 -6.68
N ALA A 47 -10.96 -10.77 -7.86
CA ALA A 47 -12.30 -10.24 -8.07
C ALA A 47 -13.33 -10.96 -7.19
N LEU A 48 -13.24 -12.30 -7.10
CA LEU A 48 -14.07 -13.07 -6.18
C LEU A 48 -13.82 -12.70 -4.71
N GLY A 49 -12.56 -12.53 -4.29
CA GLY A 49 -12.27 -12.07 -2.93
C GLY A 49 -12.87 -10.69 -2.62
N LYS A 50 -12.90 -9.80 -3.62
CA LYS A 50 -13.52 -8.47 -3.49
C LYS A 50 -15.05 -8.53 -3.49
N GLU A 51 -15.65 -9.37 -4.31
CA GLU A 51 -17.11 -9.59 -4.29
C GLU A 51 -17.55 -10.18 -2.96
N VAL A 52 -16.80 -11.15 -2.40
CA VAL A 52 -17.08 -11.72 -1.09
C VAL A 52 -16.93 -10.67 0.02
N SER A 53 -15.87 -9.85 0.00
CA SER A 53 -15.74 -8.77 1.00
C SER A 53 -16.84 -7.72 0.88
N GLU A 54 -17.28 -7.39 -0.34
CA GLU A 54 -18.39 -6.44 -0.55
C GLU A 54 -19.75 -7.03 -0.11
N GLU A 55 -19.97 -8.34 -0.29
CA GLU A 55 -21.16 -9.04 0.23
C GLU A 55 -21.15 -9.13 1.77
N ASP A 56 -19.98 -9.30 2.39
CA ASP A 56 -19.83 -9.33 3.86
C ASP A 56 -19.87 -7.91 4.48
N GLU A 57 -19.39 -6.87 3.78
CA GLU A 57 -19.45 -5.45 4.21
C GLU A 57 -20.88 -4.90 4.28
N GLU A 58 -21.85 -5.47 3.58
CA GLU A 58 -23.28 -5.14 3.81
C GLU A 58 -23.80 -5.68 5.17
N GLY A 59 -23.00 -6.48 5.89
CA GLY A 59 -23.37 -7.15 7.14
C GLY A 59 -22.71 -6.65 8.44
N ASP A 60 -21.48 -6.12 8.44
CA ASP A 60 -20.83 -5.67 9.69
C ASP A 60 -19.66 -4.69 9.43
N GLU A 61 -19.82 -3.41 9.78
CA GLU A 61 -18.77 -2.36 9.70
C GLU A 61 -17.68 -2.50 10.81
N LEU A 62 -17.36 -3.73 11.24
CA LEU A 62 -16.49 -3.98 12.39
C LEU A 62 -15.61 -5.23 12.21
N ASP A 63 -14.64 -5.21 11.29
CA ASP A 63 -13.33 -5.87 11.49
C ASP A 63 -12.33 -5.54 10.35
N ASP A 64 -12.02 -4.25 10.18
CA ASP A 64 -10.78 -3.84 9.52
C ASP A 64 -9.58 -4.16 10.42
N LEU A 65 -9.15 -5.44 10.55
CA LEU A 65 -7.78 -5.78 10.95
C LEU A 65 -7.29 -7.25 10.88
N ASP A 66 -8.04 -8.26 10.42
CA ASP A 66 -7.57 -9.66 10.50
C ASP A 66 -7.60 -10.55 9.23
N ASP A 67 -7.71 -10.01 8.01
CA ASP A 67 -7.54 -10.81 6.78
C ASP A 67 -6.08 -10.88 6.26
N LEU A 68 -5.16 -11.08 7.20
CA LEU A 68 -3.86 -11.72 6.93
C LEU A 68 -3.96 -13.23 7.16
N ASP A 69 -5.10 -13.86 6.84
CA ASP A 69 -5.29 -15.30 7.05
C ASP A 69 -5.41 -16.11 5.74
N GLU A 70 -4.48 -17.07 5.66
CA GLU A 70 -4.60 -18.39 5.06
C GLU A 70 -5.08 -18.55 3.61
N GLY A 71 -4.25 -18.05 2.69
CA GLY A 71 -4.04 -18.72 1.41
C GLY A 71 -3.09 -19.91 1.52
N GLU A 72 -3.64 -21.06 1.95
CA GLU A 72 -3.19 -22.45 1.85
C GLU A 72 -2.13 -22.79 0.77
N GLU A 73 -0.91 -22.28 0.91
CA GLU A 73 0.28 -23.00 0.50
C GLU A 73 1.02 -23.24 1.79
N GLY A 74 0.77 -24.40 2.41
CA GLY A 74 1.50 -24.87 3.57
C GLY A 74 2.98 -24.62 3.34
N LEU A 75 3.50 -23.54 3.93
CA LEU A 75 4.91 -23.26 3.94
C LEU A 75 5.48 -24.41 4.73
N ASP A 76 5.96 -25.43 4.00
CA ASP A 76 6.61 -26.59 4.61
C ASP A 76 7.47 -26.05 5.75
N PRO A 77 7.35 -26.59 6.97
CA PRO A 77 8.11 -26.07 8.10
C PRO A 77 9.61 -25.94 7.77
N GLY A 78 10.12 -26.79 6.86
CA GLY A 78 11.46 -26.68 6.29
C GLY A 78 11.75 -25.39 5.51
N ARG A 79 10.80 -24.83 4.77
CA ARG A 79 10.96 -23.57 4.01
C ARG A 79 10.95 -22.35 4.93
N LEU A 80 10.12 -22.33 5.97
CA LEU A 80 10.17 -21.31 7.03
C LEU A 80 11.48 -21.35 7.80
N VAL A 81 11.92 -22.55 8.20
CA VAL A 81 13.23 -22.75 8.85
C VAL A 81 14.36 -22.31 7.92
N GLY A 82 14.30 -22.64 6.63
CA GLY A 82 15.25 -22.19 5.61
C GLY A 82 15.32 -20.67 5.47
N LEU A 83 14.16 -19.99 5.45
CA LEU A 83 14.06 -18.53 5.44
C LEU A 83 14.66 -17.91 6.71
N LEU A 84 14.35 -18.45 7.88
CA LEU A 84 14.91 -18.00 9.14
C LEU A 84 16.43 -18.18 9.20
N LEU A 85 16.95 -19.33 8.72
CA LEU A 85 18.39 -19.57 8.62
C LEU A 85 19.07 -18.61 7.64
N ALA A 86 18.45 -18.33 6.49
CA ALA A 86 18.96 -17.36 5.52
C ALA A 86 19.01 -15.94 6.12
N LEU A 87 17.96 -15.51 6.81
CA LEU A 87 17.92 -14.23 7.52
C LEU A 87 18.98 -14.15 8.63
N CYS A 88 19.17 -15.23 9.40
CA CYS A 88 20.22 -15.32 10.41
C CYS A 88 21.62 -15.22 9.78
N ALA A 89 21.86 -15.90 8.66
CA ALA A 89 23.13 -15.83 7.94
C ALA A 89 23.42 -14.40 7.44
N ILE A 90 22.41 -13.73 6.86
CA ILE A 90 22.51 -12.32 6.43
C ILE A 90 22.82 -11.40 7.62
N ALA A 91 22.12 -11.57 8.75
CA ALA A 91 22.37 -10.80 9.97
C ALA A 91 23.79 -11.00 10.51
N LEU A 92 24.30 -12.24 10.51
CA LEU A 92 25.66 -12.56 10.92
C LEU A 92 26.70 -11.91 9.99
N LEU A 93 26.49 -11.94 8.67
CA LEU A 93 27.33 -11.23 7.71
C LEU A 93 27.36 -9.72 7.99
N PHE A 94 26.21 -9.09 8.23
CA PHE A 94 26.14 -7.68 8.62
C PHE A 94 26.91 -7.39 9.92
N VAL A 95 26.79 -8.25 10.93
CA VAL A 95 27.52 -8.11 12.19
C VAL A 95 29.03 -8.27 11.98
N LEU A 96 29.47 -9.22 11.16
CA LEU A 96 30.88 -9.42 10.83
C LEU A 96 31.46 -8.23 10.05
N LEU A 97 30.75 -7.74 9.03
CA LEU A 97 31.13 -6.53 8.30
C LEU A 97 31.21 -5.31 9.22
N CYS A 98 30.24 -5.16 10.13
CA CYS A 98 30.26 -4.11 11.15
C CYS A 98 31.45 -4.26 12.11
N ARG A 99 31.80 -5.48 12.53
CA ARG A 99 32.95 -5.77 13.39
C ARG A 99 34.28 -5.50 12.67
N MET A 100 34.43 -5.92 11.42
CA MET A 100 35.61 -5.63 10.60
C MET A 100 35.79 -4.14 10.37
N LYS A 101 34.70 -3.41 10.03
CA LYS A 101 34.75 -1.96 9.90
C LYS A 101 35.17 -1.28 11.20
N ARG A 102 34.62 -1.72 12.36
CA ARG A 102 35.04 -1.21 13.68
C ARG A 102 36.49 -1.53 14.02
N ARG A 103 37.01 -2.71 13.64
CA ARG A 103 38.43 -3.08 13.85
C ARG A 103 39.36 -2.25 12.98
N ASN A 104 39.06 -2.07 11.69
CA ASN A 104 39.85 -1.26 10.77
C ASN A 104 39.88 0.22 11.19
N ILE A 105 38.79 0.77 11.73
CA ILE A 105 38.78 2.13 12.28
C ILE A 105 39.73 2.24 13.48
N LYS A 106 39.70 1.28 14.41
CA LYS A 106 40.61 1.28 15.58
C LYS A 106 42.08 1.13 15.20
N LEU A 107 42.40 0.33 14.18
CA LEU A 107 43.77 0.19 13.68
C LEU A 107 44.26 1.49 13.02
N LYS A 108 43.43 2.14 12.19
CA LYS A 108 43.77 3.44 11.59
C LYS A 108 43.91 4.58 12.59
N GLU A 109 43.16 4.54 13.70
CA GLU A 109 43.25 5.56 14.75
C GLU A 109 44.53 5.42 15.60
N VAL A 110 45.18 4.24 15.58
CA VAL A 110 46.47 4.02 16.26
C VAL A 110 47.66 4.41 15.37
N GLU A 111 47.49 4.49 14.06
CA GLU A 111 48.58 4.77 13.11
C GLU A 111 48.73 6.27 12.77
N LEU A 112 48.41 7.17 13.70
CA LEU A 112 48.75 8.60 13.55
C LEU A 112 49.98 8.93 14.42
N PRO A 113 51.18 9.10 13.82
CA PRO A 113 52.40 9.37 14.57
C PRO A 113 52.50 10.86 14.94
N LYS A 114 52.79 11.17 16.21
CA LYS A 114 53.28 12.49 16.67
C LYS A 114 54.10 12.33 17.95
N PRO A 115 55.04 13.26 18.26
CA PRO A 115 56.43 12.95 18.58
C PRO A 115 56.77 13.09 20.07
N GLU A 116 57.95 12.55 20.41
CA GLU A 116 58.93 12.88 21.46
C GLU A 116 58.56 13.56 22.81
N PRO A 117 59.34 13.28 23.87
CA PRO A 117 58.82 13.06 25.22
C PRO A 117 59.18 14.19 26.20
N GLN A 118 58.23 14.52 27.08
CA GLN A 118 58.52 15.23 28.33
C GLN A 118 57.83 14.55 29.51
N GLU A 119 58.56 14.60 30.62
CA GLU A 119 58.49 13.81 31.84
C GLU A 119 57.24 14.02 32.73
N ALA A 120 57.02 13.03 33.60
CA ALA A 120 56.22 13.04 34.84
C ALA A 120 54.70 12.71 34.76
N PRO A 121 54.13 12.04 35.79
CA PRO A 121 53.35 10.82 35.58
C PRO A 121 51.83 11.01 35.46
N SER A 122 51.28 10.41 34.39
CA SER A 122 50.05 9.60 34.32
C SER A 122 48.89 9.90 35.28
N VAL A 123 48.32 11.10 35.22
CA VAL A 123 46.88 11.23 35.53
C VAL A 123 46.11 10.79 34.29
N LEU A 124 45.72 9.51 34.29
CA LEU A 124 44.89 8.89 33.27
C LEU A 124 43.80 9.85 32.79
N PRO A 125 43.73 10.21 31.49
CA PRO A 125 42.60 10.97 31.01
C PRO A 125 41.38 10.08 31.15
N GLN A 126 40.50 10.42 32.09
CA GLN A 126 39.18 9.83 32.20
C GLN A 126 38.50 10.00 30.84
N LYS A 127 38.54 8.94 30.04
CA LYS A 127 37.87 8.87 28.74
C LYS A 127 36.40 9.13 29.03
N LYS A 128 35.94 10.35 28.77
CA LYS A 128 34.54 10.78 28.89
C LYS A 128 33.67 9.82 28.08
N LYS A 129 33.17 8.76 28.72
CA LYS A 129 32.21 7.78 28.19
C LYS A 129 30.78 8.28 28.43
N LEU A 130 30.51 9.57 28.24
CA LEU A 130 29.17 10.12 28.37
C LEU A 130 28.99 11.06 27.18
N ASN A 131 28.27 10.59 26.16
CA ASN A 131 27.63 11.34 25.04
C ASN A 131 27.41 10.49 23.76
N ARG A 132 27.84 9.21 23.72
CA ARG A 132 27.53 8.34 22.55
C ARG A 132 26.02 8.12 22.34
N ALA A 133 25.24 8.02 23.43
CA ALA A 133 23.79 7.84 23.33
C ALA A 133 23.09 9.08 22.74
N ALA A 134 23.47 10.29 23.17
CA ALA A 134 22.95 11.54 22.61
C ALA A 134 23.29 11.70 21.11
N ASN A 135 24.51 11.31 20.71
CA ASN A 135 24.91 11.30 19.30
C ASN A 135 24.22 10.22 18.46
N CYS A 136 23.79 9.09 19.04
CA CYS A 136 23.03 8.09 18.30
C CYS A 136 21.64 8.61 17.89
N LYS A 137 20.95 9.30 18.81
CA LYS A 137 19.64 9.91 18.52
C LYS A 137 19.74 11.03 17.48
N SER A 138 20.78 11.88 17.55
CA SER A 138 20.99 12.93 16.54
C SER A 138 21.38 12.34 15.17
N TRP A 139 22.20 11.28 15.16
CA TRP A 139 22.60 10.57 13.94
C TRP A 139 21.42 9.89 13.25
N MET A 140 20.56 9.19 13.99
CA MET A 140 19.34 8.59 13.41
C MET A 140 18.42 9.67 12.82
N ARG A 141 18.21 10.79 13.53
CA ARG A 141 17.42 11.90 12.99
C ARG A 141 18.01 12.44 11.69
N ARG A 142 19.34 12.58 11.59
CA ARG A 142 19.99 13.09 10.36
C ARG A 142 19.92 12.10 9.21
N SER A 143 20.12 10.80 9.47
CA SER A 143 20.07 9.75 8.45
C SER A 143 18.66 9.45 7.96
N CYS A 144 17.64 9.52 8.83
CA CYS A 144 16.26 9.26 8.46
C CYS A 144 15.55 10.49 7.86
N ARG A 145 16.05 11.72 8.09
CA ARG A 145 15.42 12.95 7.60
C ARG A 145 15.15 12.96 6.08
N PRO A 146 16.06 12.52 5.20
CA PRO A 146 15.77 12.47 3.76
C PRO A 146 14.61 11.52 3.41
N PHE A 147 14.54 10.35 4.07
CA PHE A 147 13.48 9.37 3.86
C PHE A 147 12.11 9.90 4.34
N PHE A 148 12.07 10.51 5.53
CA PHE A 148 10.83 11.09 6.05
C PHE A 148 10.37 12.34 5.28
N LEU A 149 11.30 13.19 4.80
CA LEU A 149 10.95 14.37 4.02
C LEU A 149 10.34 14.04 2.65
N HIS A 150 10.83 12.99 1.97
CA HIS A 150 10.23 12.54 0.70
C HIS A 150 8.85 11.93 0.92
N ASN A 151 8.68 11.20 2.03
CA ASN A 151 7.37 10.65 2.38
C ASN A 151 6.36 11.76 2.69
N GLU A 152 6.75 12.78 3.46
CA GLU A 152 5.87 13.90 3.80
C GLU A 152 5.45 14.73 2.57
N SER A 153 6.37 15.01 1.65
CA SER A 153 6.04 15.75 0.43
C SER A 153 5.16 14.94 -0.52
N GLN A 154 5.39 13.62 -0.64
CA GLN A 154 4.50 12.74 -1.40
C GLN A 154 3.13 12.66 -0.77
N LEU A 155 3.03 12.49 0.56
CA LEU A 155 1.76 12.44 1.27
C LEU A 155 0.94 13.73 1.05
N ARG A 156 1.59 14.90 1.10
CA ARG A 156 0.95 16.18 0.76
C ARG A 156 0.47 16.24 -0.68
N GLN A 157 1.24 15.71 -1.63
CA GLN A 157 0.81 15.65 -3.03
C GLN A 157 -0.39 14.73 -3.22
N TYR A 158 -0.41 13.58 -2.54
CA TYR A 158 -1.56 12.67 -2.56
C TYR A 158 -2.80 13.31 -1.95
N GLN A 159 -2.67 13.96 -0.79
CA GLN A 159 -3.77 14.71 -0.16
C GLN A 159 -4.32 15.80 -1.08
N ALA A 160 -3.45 16.62 -1.68
CA ALA A 160 -3.88 17.67 -2.60
C ALA A 160 -4.60 17.12 -3.84
N ARG A 161 -4.16 15.98 -4.39
CA ARG A 161 -4.85 15.32 -5.52
C ARG A 161 -6.21 14.78 -5.10
N ALA A 162 -6.30 14.12 -3.95
CA ALA A 162 -7.56 13.62 -3.42
C ALA A 162 -8.57 14.75 -3.18
N GLU A 163 -8.13 15.87 -2.60
CA GLU A 163 -8.96 17.06 -2.41
C GLU A 163 -9.45 17.65 -3.75
N MET A 164 -8.58 17.72 -4.76
CA MET A 164 -8.97 18.18 -6.10
C MET A 164 -9.99 17.24 -6.76
N GLU A 165 -9.81 15.93 -6.63
CA GLU A 165 -10.75 14.94 -7.17
C GLU A 165 -12.12 15.05 -6.51
N VAL A 166 -12.16 15.15 -5.17
CA VAL A 166 -13.40 15.36 -4.41
C VAL A 166 -14.09 16.65 -4.83
N ALA A 167 -13.36 17.76 -4.97
CA ALA A 167 -13.93 19.04 -5.42
C ALA A 167 -14.57 18.92 -6.83
N VAL A 168 -13.90 18.25 -7.77
CA VAL A 168 -14.44 17.99 -9.12
C VAL A 168 -15.70 17.12 -9.07
N HIS A 169 -15.71 16.10 -8.21
CA HIS A 169 -16.88 15.24 -8.02
C HIS A 169 -18.06 16.01 -7.43
N GLU A 170 -17.82 16.87 -6.45
CA GLU A 170 -18.85 17.75 -5.88
C GLU A 170 -19.42 18.70 -6.93
N GLU A 171 -18.58 19.36 -7.73
CA GLU A 171 -19.03 20.27 -8.79
C GLU A 171 -19.92 19.55 -9.81
N ARG A 172 -19.50 18.38 -10.30
CA ARG A 172 -20.30 17.56 -11.23
C ARG A 172 -21.61 17.14 -10.60
N THR A 173 -21.61 16.81 -9.32
CA THR A 173 -22.81 16.42 -8.58
C THR A 173 -23.77 17.60 -8.44
N ARG A 174 -23.28 18.80 -8.09
CA ARG A 174 -24.07 20.04 -8.05
C ARG A 174 -24.66 20.38 -9.41
N GLN A 175 -23.88 20.25 -10.48
CA GLN A 175 -24.36 20.49 -11.86
C GLN A 175 -25.46 19.51 -12.25
N LYS A 176 -25.29 18.21 -11.96
CA LYS A 176 -26.32 17.20 -12.19
C LYS A 176 -27.59 17.55 -11.41
N ILE A 177 -27.49 17.80 -10.10
CA ILE A 177 -28.63 18.16 -9.27
C ILE A 177 -29.36 19.38 -9.87
N ALA A 178 -28.64 20.44 -10.25
CA ALA A 178 -29.23 21.62 -10.87
C ALA A 178 -29.93 21.33 -12.22
N MET A 179 -29.39 20.41 -13.02
CA MET A 179 -30.02 19.98 -14.28
C MET A 179 -31.31 19.20 -14.01
N TRP A 180 -31.28 18.26 -13.07
CA TRP A 180 -32.44 17.44 -12.70
C TRP A 180 -33.55 18.27 -12.05
N THR A 181 -33.22 19.24 -11.20
CA THR A 181 -34.20 20.15 -10.60
C THR A 181 -34.86 21.02 -11.65
N LYS A 182 -34.08 21.63 -12.56
CA LYS A 182 -34.62 22.41 -13.68
C LYS A 182 -35.47 21.57 -14.64
N ALA A 183 -35.12 20.31 -14.88
CA ALA A 183 -35.94 19.41 -15.69
C ALA A 183 -37.28 19.10 -15.00
N ARG A 184 -37.23 18.76 -13.70
CA ARG A 184 -38.42 18.49 -12.89
C ARG A 184 -39.35 19.69 -12.79
N GLU A 185 -38.81 20.90 -12.64
CA GLU A 185 -39.59 22.14 -12.60
C GLU A 185 -40.31 22.41 -13.92
N ARG A 186 -39.63 22.24 -15.06
CA ARG A 186 -40.26 22.36 -16.39
C ARG A 186 -41.40 21.36 -16.59
N ASP A 187 -41.22 20.12 -16.14
CA ASP A 187 -42.28 19.11 -16.25
C ASP A 187 -43.44 19.39 -15.30
N ALA A 188 -43.17 19.90 -14.09
CA ALA A 188 -44.21 20.36 -13.17
C ALA A 188 -44.99 21.56 -13.75
N GLN A 189 -44.31 22.51 -14.40
CA GLN A 189 -44.95 23.65 -15.07
C GLN A 189 -45.82 23.19 -16.24
N LYS A 190 -45.33 22.29 -17.11
CA LYS A 190 -46.13 21.68 -18.18
C LYS A 190 -47.38 20.97 -17.66
N LYS A 191 -47.28 20.27 -16.51
CA LYS A 191 -48.44 19.63 -15.85
C LYS A 191 -49.44 20.67 -15.37
N ARG A 192 -49.00 21.76 -14.73
CA ARG A 192 -49.85 22.87 -14.29
C ARG A 192 -50.56 23.53 -15.47
N ASP A 193 -49.83 23.86 -16.54
CA ASP A 193 -50.39 24.46 -17.75
C ASP A 193 -51.43 23.55 -18.42
N LYS A 194 -51.17 22.23 -18.47
CA LYS A 194 -52.12 21.24 -19.00
C LYS A 194 -53.40 21.19 -18.17
N LEU A 195 -53.28 21.19 -16.84
CA LEU A 195 -54.43 21.22 -15.93
C LEU A 195 -55.23 22.52 -16.10
N GLN A 196 -54.57 23.69 -16.15
CA GLN A 196 -55.24 24.97 -16.35
C GLN A 196 -55.96 25.04 -17.71
N ARG A 197 -55.35 24.51 -18.78
CA ARG A 197 -56.01 24.38 -20.10
C ARG A 197 -57.24 23.48 -20.05
N ASN A 198 -57.19 22.38 -19.30
CA ASN A 198 -58.33 21.47 -19.14
C ASN A 198 -59.46 22.13 -18.34
N VAL A 199 -59.15 22.84 -17.25
CA VAL A 199 -60.14 23.60 -16.48
C VAL A 199 -60.79 24.68 -17.35
N ASN A 200 -60.00 25.48 -18.08
CA ASN A 200 -60.52 26.52 -18.97
C ASN A 200 -61.40 25.97 -20.12
N LYS A 201 -61.17 24.73 -20.56
CA LYS A 201 -62.04 24.05 -21.54
C LYS A 201 -63.34 23.61 -20.89
N ALA A 202 -63.28 23.01 -19.70
CA ALA A 202 -64.45 22.57 -18.95
C ALA A 202 -65.35 23.72 -18.49
N THR A 203 -64.80 24.91 -18.25
CA THR A 203 -65.61 26.11 -17.91
C THR A 203 -66.23 26.79 -19.13
N LYS A 204 -65.80 26.45 -20.36
CA LYS A 204 -66.33 27.02 -21.61
C LYS A 204 -67.44 26.17 -22.24
N THR A 205 -67.51 24.89 -21.89
CA THR A 205 -68.59 23.96 -22.22
C THR A 205 -69.69 24.06 -21.19
#